data_AF-X1VW15-F1
#
_entry.id   AF-X1VW15-F1
#
_cell.length_a   1.000
_cell.length_b   1.000
_cell.length_c   1.000
_cell.angle_alpha   90.00
_cell.angle_beta   90.00
_cell.angle_gamma   90.00
#
_symmetry.space_group_name_H-M   'P 1'
#
loop_
_entity.id
_entity.type
_entity.pdbx_description
1 polymer ?
#
loop_
_entity_poly.entity_id
_entity_poly.type
_entity_poly.pdbx_seq_one_letter_code
_entity_poly.pdbx_strand_id
1 'polypeptide(L)' 'ELINMASINIVKLRTLKQTRAFYNYELKKEGLTGKERISYLLAKKSIEKIIREKENSGEKEK' A
#
# COMPACT_ATOMS: atom_id res chain seq x y z
N GLU A 1 -25.22 3.21 14.48
CA GLU A 1 -24.39 4.12 13.68
C GLU A 1 -23.87 3.39 12.45
N LEU A 2 -24.25 3.84 11.25
CA LEU A 2 -23.65 3.35 10.00
C LEU A 2 -22.28 4.01 9.87
N ILE A 3 -21.21 3.34 10.32
CA ILE A 3 -19.85 3.77 9.98
C ILE A 3 -19.78 3.80 8.46
N ASN A 4 -19.66 5.00 7.90
CA ASN A 4 -19.76 5.24 6.47
C ASN A 4 -18.65 4.44 5.75
N MET A 5 -19.04 3.51 4.86
CA MET A 5 -18.12 2.58 4.19
C MET A 5 -17.02 3.34 3.42
N ALA A 6 -17.35 4.52 2.91
CA ALA A 6 -16.43 5.45 2.25
C ALA A 6 -15.30 5.92 3.18
N SER A 7 -15.62 6.30 4.43
CA SER A 7 -14.63 6.73 5.43
C SER A 7 -13.65 5.61 5.78
N ILE A 8 -14.14 4.38 5.89
CA ILE A 8 -13.31 3.18 6.09
C ILE A 8 -12.37 2.97 4.89
N ASN A 9 -12.86 3.18 3.67
CA ASN A 9 -12.06 2.97 2.46
C ASN A 9 -10.95 4.02 2.32
N ILE A 10 -11.21 5.28 2.69
CA ILE A 10 -10.22 6.37 2.72
C ILE A 10 -9.13 6.10 3.76
N VAL A 11 -9.52 5.72 4.99
CA VAL A 11 -8.55 5.38 6.04
C VAL A 11 -7.67 4.21 5.62
N LYS A 12 -8.27 3.15 5.05
CA LYS A 12 -7.52 2.00 4.53
C LYS A 12 -6.56 2.38 3.40
N LEU A 13 -6.95 3.25 2.48
CA LEU A 13 -6.07 3.73 1.40
C LEU A 13 -4.88 4.53 1.95
N ARG A 14 -5.12 5.40 2.94
CA ARG A 14 -4.06 6.17 3.61
C ARG A 14 -3.06 5.25 4.30
N THR A 15 -3.52 4.22 5.02
CA THR A 15 -2.65 3.22 5.65
C THR A 15 -1.80 2.49 4.60
N LEU A 16 -2.39 2.06 3.48
CA LEU A 16 -1.62 1.41 2.40
C LEU A 16 -0.53 2.32 1.82
N LYS A 17 -0.82 3.61 1.63
CA LYS A 17 0.18 4.61 1.17
C LYS A 17 1.31 4.78 2.19
N GLN A 18 1.01 4.75 3.48
CA GLN A 18 2.04 4.75 4.55
C GLN A 18 2.89 3.48 4.53
N THR A 19 2.29 2.30 4.39
CA THR A 19 3.03 1.04 4.29
C THR A 19 3.93 1.00 3.05
N ARG A 20 3.49 1.58 1.91
CA ARG A 20 4.35 1.76 0.73
C ARG A 20 5.56 2.64 1.05
N ALA A 21 5.36 3.73 1.79
CA ALA A 21 6.45 4.62 2.19
C ALA A 21 7.43 3.93 3.13
N PHE A 22 6.92 3.11 4.07
CA PHE A 22 7.75 2.27 4.94
C PHE A 22 8.65 1.33 4.13
N TYR A 23 8.11 0.59 3.16
CA TYR A 23 8.94 -0.28 2.34
C TYR A 23 9.96 0.46 1.47
N ASN A 24 9.61 1.66 0.96
CA ASN A 24 10.58 2.50 0.27
C ASN A 24 11.72 2.99 1.17
N TYR A 25 11.45 3.22 2.45
CA TYR A 25 12.46 3.57 3.43
C TYR A 25 13.35 2.37 3.77
N GLU A 26 12.77 1.21 4.07
CA GLU A 26 13.53 -0.02 4.36
C GLU A 26 14.44 -0.41 3.19
N LEU A 27 13.96 -0.33 1.95
CA LEU A 27 14.73 -0.67 0.74
C LEU A 27 15.95 0.23 0.49
N LYS A 28 16.05 1.38 1.16
CA LYS A 28 17.22 2.29 1.09
C LYS A 28 18.31 1.93 2.09
N LYS A 29 18.04 1.04 3.06
CA LYS A 29 19.04 0.62 4.04
C LYS A 29 20.13 -0.21 3.36
N GLU A 30 21.39 0.13 3.61
CA GLU A 30 22.56 -0.53 3.00
C GLU A 30 22.84 -1.93 3.58
N GLY A 31 22.14 -2.34 4.65
CA GLY A 31 22.35 -3.62 5.34
C GLY A 31 21.43 -4.77 4.93
N LEU A 32 20.56 -4.60 3.93
CA LEU A 32 19.65 -5.66 3.51
C LEU A 32 20.37 -6.75 2.72
N THR A 33 20.18 -8.01 3.12
CA THR A 33 20.57 -9.15 2.30
C THR A 33 19.75 -9.19 1.00
N GLY A 34 20.29 -9.83 -0.04
CA GLY A 34 19.58 -9.97 -1.32
C GLY A 34 18.19 -10.61 -1.17
N LYS A 35 18.05 -11.58 -0.25
CA LYS A 35 16.76 -12.23 0.05
C LYS A 35 15.77 -11.26 0.70
N GLU A 36 16.20 -10.48 1.69
CA GLU A 36 15.34 -9.49 2.34
C GLU A 36 14.91 -8.41 1.35
N ARG A 37 15.83 -7.93 0.52
CA ARG A 37 15.53 -6.94 -0.52
C ARG A 37 14.48 -7.45 -1.51
N ILE A 38 14.58 -8.70 -1.94
CA ILE A 38 13.57 -9.35 -2.80
C ILE A 38 12.22 -9.42 -2.09
N SER A 39 12.18 -9.88 -0.84
CA SER A 39 10.94 -9.94 -0.05
C SER A 39 10.29 -8.57 0.11
N TYR A 40 11.07 -7.53 0.39
CA TYR A 40 10.57 -6.16 0.49
C TYR A 40 10.03 -5.63 -0.85
N LEU A 41 10.71 -5.92 -1.97
CA LEU A 41 10.23 -5.56 -3.30
C LEU A 41 8.90 -6.25 -3.64
N LEU A 42 8.76 -7.53 -3.32
CA LEU A 42 7.52 -8.28 -3.53
C LEU A 42 6.38 -7.72 -2.69
N ALA A 43 6.62 -7.47 -1.40
CA ALA A 43 5.63 -6.88 -0.50
C ALA A 43 5.19 -5.49 -0.98
N LYS A 44 6.14 -4.63 -1.39
CA LYS A 44 5.85 -3.32 -1.97
C LYS A 44 4.98 -3.44 -3.23
N LYS A 45 5.33 -4.34 -4.16
CA LYS A 45 4.58 -4.54 -5.40
C LYS A 45 3.13 -4.96 -5.13
N SER A 46 2.91 -5.82 -4.15
CA SER A 46 1.56 -6.23 -3.72
C SER A 46 0.74 -5.05 -3.20
N ILE A 47 1.34 -4.19 -2.37
CA ILE A 47 0.67 -2.99 -1.85
C ILE A 47 0.34 -2.00 -2.97
N GLU A 48 1.26 -1.78 -3.90
CA GLU A 48 1.02 -0.90 -5.05
C GLU A 48 -0.15 -1.40 -5.92
N LYS A 49 -0.27 -2.72 -6.10
CA LYS A 49 -1.41 -3.33 -6.80
C LYS A 49 -2.73 -3.05 -6.07
N ILE A 50 -2.78 -3.27 -4.75
CA ILE A 50 -3.98 -3.04 -3.93
C ILE A 50 -4.39 -1.56 -3.95
N ILE A 51 -3.43 -0.64 -3.84
CA ILE A 51 -3.69 0.81 -3.94
C ILE A 51 -4.33 1.14 -5.29
N ARG A 52 -3.73 0.65 -6.38
CA ARG A 52 -4.23 0.90 -7.74
C ARG A 52 -5.63 0.33 -7.96
N GLU A 53 -5.89 -0.88 -7.47
CA GLU A 53 -7.21 -1.50 -7.56
C GLU A 53 -8.26 -0.71 -6.76
N LYS A 54 -7.91 -0.20 -5.57
CA LYS A 54 -8.80 0.65 -4.77
C LYS A 54 -9.07 2.01 -5.41
N GLU A 55 -8.05 2.64 -5.99
CA GLU A 55 -8.18 3.92 -6.70
C GLU A 55 -9.06 3.75 -7.94
N ASN A 56 -8.83 2.70 -8.75
CA ASN A 56 -9.65 2.38 -9.93
C ASN A 56 -11.09 1.97 -9.58
N SER A 57 -11.30 1.29 -8.45
CA SER A 57 -12.64 0.90 -8.01
C SER A 57 -13.48 2.10 -7.53
N GLY A 58 -12.83 3.19 -7.10
CA GLY A 58 -13.52 4.43 -6.72
C GLY A 58 -13.92 5.31 -7.92
N GLU A 59 -13.32 5.09 -9.10
CA GLU A 59 -13.66 5.83 -10.32
C GLU A 59 -14.92 5.30 -11.03
N LYS A 60 -15.35 4.06 -10.76
CA LYS A 60 -16.53 3.46 -11.40
C LYS A 60 -17.88 3.88 -10.80
N GLU A 61 -17.88 4.64 -9.70
CA GLU A 61 -19.11 5.15 -9.06
C GLU A 61 -19.45 6.61 -9.46
N LYS A 62 -18.88 7.13 -10.56
CA LYS A 62 -19.28 8.42 -11.14
C LYS A 62 -20.09 8.25 -12.42
#